data_AF-A0A3M2TIC0-F1
#
_entry.id   AF-A0A3M2TIC0-F1
#
_cell.length_a   1.000
_cell.length_b   1.000
_cell.length_c   1.000
_cell.angle_alpha   90.00
_cell.angle_beta   90.00
_cell.angle_gamma   90.00
#
_symmetry.space_group_name_H-M   'P 1'
#
loop_
_entity.id
_entity.type
_entity.pdbx_description
1 polymer ?
#
loop_
_entity_poly.entity_id
_entity_poly.type
_entity_poly.pdbx_seq_one_letter_code
_entity_poly.pdbx_strand_id
1 'polypeptide(L)'
;MESILNCNTASIPEDNPDIGHFIDAELQNCLEAQTLTLGDPTLIARIRDVLLQGAQGMFLWVALQITSLCASRTDEDIQEALENLPRDLPETFSRTLQRSRKSEDDDLQKRVLGFIITARRPLTTGELREALAFVPGDANWNPGRLINSMYAALACCGCLITVDEEESTIRLIHHSAKTYLTSGSMAPVPIPAASSAMAHAVVTYLNYGVFDKQVSTTTVTPPVSGVA
;
A
#
# COMPACT_ATOMS: atom_id res chain seq x y z
N MET A 1 27.33 -24.09 34.22
CA MET A 1 26.97 -23.88 32.80
C MET A 1 25.56 -23.32 32.81
N GLU A 2 25.47 -22.08 32.35
CA GLU A 2 24.49 -21.09 32.77
C GLU A 2 23.05 -21.36 32.34
N SER A 3 22.17 -20.93 33.23
CA SER A 3 20.73 -20.77 33.12
C SER A 3 20.41 -19.60 32.20
N ILE A 4 19.90 -19.86 31.00
CA ILE A 4 19.16 -18.85 30.23
C ILE A 4 18.08 -19.58 29.43
N LEU A 5 16.82 -19.43 29.85
CA LEU A 5 15.60 -19.40 29.03
C LEU A 5 14.38 -19.31 29.97
N ASN A 6 14.36 -18.28 30.83
CA ASN A 6 13.11 -17.81 31.43
C ASN A 6 12.75 -16.51 30.71
N CYS A 7 12.22 -16.66 29.49
CA CYS A 7 11.61 -15.53 28.78
C CYS A 7 10.30 -15.23 29.48
N ASN A 8 10.32 -14.33 30.45
CA ASN A 8 9.10 -13.75 30.97
C ASN A 8 8.45 -12.99 29.81
N THR A 9 7.36 -13.51 29.27
CA THR A 9 6.44 -12.72 28.46
C THR A 9 5.87 -11.66 29.38
N ALA A 10 6.51 -10.49 29.38
CA ALA A 10 5.98 -9.31 30.04
C ALA A 10 4.68 -8.94 29.31
N SER A 11 3.56 -9.19 29.97
CA SER A 11 2.26 -8.69 29.55
C SER A 11 2.35 -7.17 29.49
N ILE A 12 2.13 -6.60 28.30
CA ILE A 12 1.94 -5.16 28.16
C ILE A 12 0.70 -4.81 29.01
N PRO A 13 0.75 -3.82 29.91
CA PRO A 13 -0.41 -3.43 30.69
C PRO A 13 -1.60 -3.12 29.76
N GLU A 14 -2.79 -3.63 30.11
CA GLU A 14 -4.02 -3.41 29.35
C GLU A 14 -4.38 -1.93 29.23
N ASP A 15 -3.93 -1.14 30.21
CA ASP A 15 -4.07 0.31 30.23
C ASP A 15 -2.82 0.95 29.59
N ASN A 16 -2.93 1.29 28.31
CA ASN A 16 -1.91 2.04 27.59
C ASN A 16 -2.35 3.51 27.45
N PRO A 17 -2.01 4.40 28.40
CA PRO A 17 -2.45 5.80 28.35
C PRO A 17 -1.98 6.50 27.06
N ASP A 18 -0.87 6.06 26.46
CA ASP A 18 -0.34 6.62 25.22
C ASP A 18 -1.31 6.45 24.05
N ILE A 19 -2.09 5.36 24.02
CA ILE A 19 -3.06 5.15 22.93
C ILE A 19 -4.26 6.08 23.07
N GLY A 20 -4.68 6.37 24.32
CA GLY A 20 -5.72 7.36 24.59
C GLY A 20 -5.28 8.75 24.16
N HIS A 21 -4.07 9.15 24.54
CA HIS A 21 -3.49 10.43 24.13
C HIS A 21 -3.32 10.53 22.60
N PHE A 22 -2.91 9.44 21.96
CA PHE A 22 -2.82 9.37 20.51
C PHE A 22 -4.18 9.56 19.83
N ILE A 23 -5.24 8.86 20.31
CA ILE A 23 -6.61 9.03 19.79
C ILE A 23 -7.04 10.48 19.93
N ASP A 24 -6.86 11.08 21.12
CA ASP A 24 -7.24 12.46 21.40
C ASP A 24 -6.54 13.45 20.46
N ALA A 25 -5.22 13.27 20.26
CA ALA A 25 -4.43 14.11 19.36
C ALA A 25 -4.85 13.94 17.89
N GLU A 26 -5.02 12.72 17.40
CA GLU A 26 -5.41 12.45 16.01
C GLU A 26 -6.82 12.97 15.70
N LEU A 27 -7.77 12.78 16.61
CA LEU A 27 -9.12 13.32 16.46
C LEU A 27 -9.11 14.86 16.42
N GLN A 28 -8.34 15.49 17.30
CA GLN A 28 -8.18 16.94 17.31
C GLN A 28 -7.58 17.44 15.98
N ASN A 29 -6.52 16.80 15.49
CA ASN A 29 -5.90 17.14 14.21
C ASN A 29 -6.91 17.02 13.05
N CYS A 30 -7.74 15.98 13.04
CA CYS A 30 -8.76 15.77 11.99
C CYS A 30 -9.88 16.83 12.04
N LEU A 31 -10.29 17.25 13.24
CA LEU A 31 -11.28 18.32 13.42
C LEU A 31 -10.71 19.67 12.96
N GLU A 32 -9.46 19.98 13.33
CA GLU A 32 -8.78 21.23 12.93
C GLU A 32 -8.54 21.29 11.42
N ALA A 33 -8.15 20.17 10.81
CA ALA A 33 -7.98 20.04 9.35
C ALA A 33 -9.31 19.98 8.59
N GLN A 34 -10.46 19.93 9.28
CA GLN A 34 -11.80 19.76 8.70
C GLN A 34 -11.96 18.49 7.85
N THR A 35 -11.14 17.47 8.10
CA THR A 35 -11.27 16.14 7.48
C THR A 35 -12.29 15.27 8.20
N LEU A 36 -12.56 15.57 9.47
CA LEU A 36 -13.67 15.02 10.24
C LEU A 36 -14.61 16.16 10.62
N THR A 37 -15.88 16.07 10.25
CA THR A 37 -16.92 17.04 10.64
C THR A 37 -18.05 16.30 11.32
N LEU A 38 -18.43 16.75 12.52
CA LEU A 38 -19.50 16.15 13.32
C LEU A 38 -20.65 17.15 13.44
N GLY A 39 -21.88 16.69 13.16
CA GLY A 39 -23.09 17.47 13.43
C GLY A 39 -23.41 17.51 14.92
N ASP A 40 -23.28 16.37 15.60
CA ASP A 40 -23.39 16.20 17.04
C ASP A 40 -22.01 16.17 17.71
N PRO A 41 -21.64 17.19 18.51
CA PRO A 41 -20.37 17.21 19.23
C PRO A 41 -20.19 16.06 20.23
N THR A 42 -21.26 15.44 20.72
CA THR A 42 -21.15 14.33 21.68
C THR A 42 -20.60 13.06 21.05
N LEU A 43 -20.69 12.94 19.71
CA LEU A 43 -20.20 11.79 18.96
C LEU A 43 -18.68 11.61 19.10
N ILE A 44 -17.93 12.68 19.36
CA ILE A 44 -16.46 12.60 19.53
C ILE A 44 -16.07 11.72 20.72
N ALA A 45 -16.81 11.80 21.84
CA ALA A 45 -16.55 10.99 23.02
C ALA A 45 -16.83 9.51 22.74
N ARG A 46 -17.91 9.22 21.99
CA ARG A 46 -18.21 7.85 21.55
C ARG A 46 -17.14 7.30 20.62
N ILE A 47 -16.65 8.08 19.64
CA ILE A 47 -15.56 7.66 18.75
C ILE A 47 -14.34 7.28 19.59
N ARG A 48 -13.94 8.18 20.51
CA ARG A 48 -12.79 7.96 21.39
C ARG A 48 -12.93 6.66 22.19
N ASP A 49 -14.06 6.45 22.86
CA ASP A 49 -14.27 5.30 23.73
C ASP A 49 -14.26 3.97 22.95
N VAL A 50 -14.94 3.94 21.79
CA VAL A 50 -14.98 2.75 20.92
C VAL A 50 -13.60 2.42 20.37
N LEU A 51 -12.85 3.43 19.89
CA LEU A 51 -11.49 3.22 19.39
C LEU A 51 -10.54 2.75 20.49
N LEU A 52 -10.63 3.34 21.68
CA LEU A 52 -9.79 2.96 22.82
C LEU A 52 -10.01 1.50 23.22
N GLN A 53 -11.27 1.05 23.26
CA GLN A 53 -11.63 -0.35 23.55
C GLN A 53 -11.18 -1.31 22.45
N GLY A 54 -11.30 -0.92 21.18
CA GLY A 54 -10.93 -1.76 20.03
C GLY A 54 -9.43 -1.84 19.77
N ALA A 55 -8.65 -0.85 20.24
CA ALA A 55 -7.28 -0.67 19.80
C ALA A 55 -6.35 -1.82 20.18
N GLN A 56 -6.52 -2.43 21.36
CA GLN A 56 -5.68 -3.53 21.86
C GLN A 56 -4.16 -3.25 21.68
N GLY A 57 -3.73 -2.01 21.93
CA GLY A 57 -2.34 -1.56 21.76
C GLY A 57 -1.89 -1.27 20.33
N MET A 58 -2.77 -1.35 19.32
CA MET A 58 -2.43 -1.16 17.90
C MET A 58 -2.67 0.29 17.44
N PHE A 59 -1.66 1.15 17.54
CA PHE A 59 -1.72 2.53 17.03
C PHE A 59 -2.08 2.62 15.54
N LEU A 60 -1.50 1.74 14.71
CA LEU A 60 -1.83 1.72 13.27
C LEU A 60 -3.31 1.38 13.05
N TRP A 61 -3.89 0.46 13.82
CA TRP A 61 -5.30 0.13 13.67
C TRP A 61 -6.18 1.34 13.98
N VAL A 62 -5.86 2.07 15.06
CA VAL A 62 -6.55 3.32 15.44
C VAL A 62 -6.45 4.34 14.30
N ALA A 63 -5.24 4.63 13.81
CA ALA A 63 -5.03 5.58 12.72
C ALA A 63 -5.85 5.23 11.47
N LEU A 64 -5.90 3.94 11.12
CA LEU A 64 -6.69 3.45 9.98
C LEU A 64 -8.20 3.61 10.21
N GLN A 65 -8.69 3.36 11.43
CA GLN A 65 -10.11 3.57 11.73
C GLN A 65 -10.47 5.05 11.71
N ILE A 66 -9.66 5.93 12.30
CA ILE A 66 -9.88 7.39 12.24
C ILE A 66 -9.92 7.86 10.79
N THR A 67 -8.97 7.41 9.96
CA THR A 67 -8.97 7.71 8.51
C THR A 67 -10.26 7.23 7.84
N SER A 68 -10.73 6.03 8.18
CA SER A 68 -12.01 5.51 7.66
C SER A 68 -13.20 6.35 8.10
N LEU A 69 -13.24 6.82 9.34
CA LEU A 69 -14.31 7.68 9.86
C LEU A 69 -14.29 9.06 9.20
N CYS A 70 -13.12 9.61 8.89
CA CYS A 70 -13.00 10.86 8.13
C CYS A 70 -13.58 10.76 6.70
N ALA A 71 -13.72 9.55 6.16
CA ALA A 71 -14.34 9.34 4.85
C ALA A 71 -15.87 9.27 4.90
N SER A 72 -16.47 9.20 6.09
CA SER A 72 -17.92 9.20 6.30
C SER A 72 -18.52 10.59 6.02
N ARG A 73 -19.76 10.64 5.50
CA ARG A 73 -20.40 11.90 5.07
C ARG A 73 -21.38 12.44 6.08
N THR A 74 -21.89 11.59 6.96
CA THR A 74 -22.92 11.91 7.94
C THR A 74 -22.57 11.32 9.30
N ASP A 75 -23.13 11.88 10.36
CA ASP A 75 -23.02 11.30 11.71
C ASP A 75 -23.59 9.88 11.78
N GLU A 76 -24.61 9.58 10.96
CA GLU A 76 -25.17 8.23 10.83
C GLU A 76 -24.15 7.25 10.22
N ASP A 77 -23.46 7.63 9.13
CA ASP A 77 -22.39 6.81 8.53
C ASP A 77 -21.25 6.56 9.54
N ILE A 78 -20.92 7.55 10.37
CA ILE A 78 -19.92 7.42 11.44
C ILE A 78 -20.40 6.40 12.46
N GLN A 79 -21.66 6.49 12.91
CA GLN A 79 -22.21 5.55 13.88
C GLN A 79 -22.25 4.11 13.34
N GLU A 80 -22.69 3.92 12.09
CA GLU A 80 -22.68 2.61 11.43
C GLU A 80 -21.27 2.04 11.32
N ALA A 81 -20.28 2.88 10.98
CA ALA A 81 -18.88 2.48 10.92
C ALA A 81 -18.33 2.07 12.29
N LEU A 82 -18.68 2.79 13.37
CA LEU A 82 -18.30 2.44 14.75
C LEU A 82 -18.91 1.12 15.21
N GLU A 83 -20.11 0.78 14.75
CA GLU A 83 -20.76 -0.51 15.05
C GLU A 83 -20.13 -1.68 14.31
N ASN A 84 -19.45 -1.41 13.18
CA ASN A 84 -18.89 -2.41 12.30
C ASN A 84 -17.37 -2.28 12.15
N LEU A 85 -16.64 -1.90 13.19
CA LEU A 85 -15.18 -1.81 13.10
C LEU A 85 -14.51 -3.19 12.87
N PRO A 86 -13.41 -3.26 12.10
CA PRO A 86 -12.60 -4.47 12.00
C PRO A 86 -11.95 -4.80 13.34
N ARG A 87 -11.84 -6.07 13.71
CA ARG A 87 -11.28 -6.47 15.01
C ARG A 87 -9.78 -6.23 15.14
N ASP A 88 -9.07 -6.29 14.02
CA ASP A 88 -7.61 -6.19 13.99
C ASP A 88 -7.08 -5.70 12.63
N LEU A 89 -5.75 -5.61 12.51
CA LEU A 89 -5.08 -5.24 11.26
C LEU A 89 -5.34 -6.24 10.12
N PRO A 90 -5.20 -7.58 10.31
CA PRO A 90 -5.58 -8.56 9.30
C PRO A 90 -6.99 -8.37 8.74
N GLU A 91 -7.99 -8.15 9.59
CA GLU A 91 -9.37 -7.91 9.16
C GLU A 91 -9.48 -6.58 8.39
N THR A 92 -8.83 -5.51 8.88
CA THR A 92 -8.76 -4.21 8.19
C THR A 92 -8.20 -4.34 6.77
N PHE A 93 -7.08 -5.07 6.63
CA PHE A 93 -6.46 -5.34 5.33
C PHE A 93 -7.35 -6.22 4.44
N SER A 94 -7.98 -7.24 5.02
CA SER A 94 -8.89 -8.13 4.30
C SER A 94 -10.08 -7.40 3.70
N ARG A 95 -10.69 -6.47 4.45
CA ARG A 95 -11.84 -5.68 3.99
C ARG A 95 -11.44 -4.77 2.82
N THR A 96 -10.24 -4.18 2.87
CA THR A 96 -9.70 -3.37 1.77
C THR A 96 -9.50 -4.19 0.49
N LEU A 97 -8.96 -5.41 0.62
CA LEU A 97 -8.83 -6.34 -0.51
C LEU A 97 -10.19 -6.86 -1.03
N GLN A 98 -11.20 -6.98 -0.17
CA GLN A 98 -12.52 -7.44 -0.57
C GLN A 98 -13.34 -6.36 -1.26
N ARG A 99 -13.10 -5.08 -0.94
CA ARG A 99 -13.80 -3.95 -1.57
C ARG A 99 -13.50 -3.88 -3.07
N SER A 100 -12.25 -4.09 -3.47
CA SER A 100 -11.83 -4.14 -4.89
C SER A 100 -12.37 -5.38 -5.61
N ARG A 101 -12.44 -6.55 -4.96
CA ARG A 101 -12.98 -7.80 -5.53
C ARG A 101 -14.42 -7.70 -6.03
N LYS A 102 -15.18 -6.75 -5.50
CA LYS A 102 -16.57 -6.47 -5.91
C LYS A 102 -16.67 -5.48 -7.06
N SER A 103 -15.53 -5.03 -7.61
CA SER A 103 -15.42 -4.02 -8.65
C SER A 103 -14.53 -4.51 -9.80
N GLU A 104 -14.47 -3.73 -10.87
CA GLU A 104 -13.55 -3.98 -11.99
C GLU A 104 -12.06 -3.74 -11.61
N ASP A 105 -11.79 -3.20 -10.41
CA ASP A 105 -10.45 -2.88 -9.93
C ASP A 105 -9.70 -4.06 -9.30
N ASP A 106 -10.30 -5.26 -9.18
CA ASP A 106 -9.65 -6.41 -8.52
C ASP A 106 -8.30 -6.77 -9.17
N ASP A 107 -8.27 -6.85 -10.49
CA ASP A 107 -7.04 -7.17 -11.22
C ASP A 107 -6.01 -6.04 -11.16
N LEU A 108 -6.47 -4.78 -11.18
CA LEU A 108 -5.60 -3.62 -11.01
C LEU A 108 -4.96 -3.62 -9.62
N GLN A 109 -5.75 -3.82 -8.56
CA GLN A 109 -5.27 -3.87 -7.19
C GLN A 109 -4.23 -4.98 -6.99
N LYS A 110 -4.48 -6.18 -7.52
CA LYS A 110 -3.52 -7.30 -7.47
C LYS A 110 -2.21 -6.96 -8.18
N ARG A 111 -2.28 -6.34 -9.35
CA ARG A 111 -1.07 -5.94 -10.11
C ARG A 111 -0.28 -4.88 -9.35
N VAL A 112 -0.94 -3.83 -8.84
CA VAL A 112 -0.31 -2.78 -8.04
C VAL A 112 0.41 -3.38 -6.83
N LEU A 113 -0.29 -4.16 -6.01
CA LEU A 113 0.29 -4.78 -4.83
C LEU A 113 1.41 -5.77 -5.19
N GLY A 114 1.24 -6.53 -6.27
CA GLY A 114 2.26 -7.42 -6.81
C GLY A 114 3.55 -6.71 -7.14
N PHE A 115 3.49 -5.60 -7.87
CA PHE A 115 4.68 -4.81 -8.20
C PHE A 115 5.33 -4.20 -6.96
N ILE A 116 4.55 -3.62 -6.04
CA ILE A 116 5.08 -3.00 -4.81
C ILE A 116 5.80 -4.02 -3.91
N ILE A 117 5.23 -5.22 -3.74
CA ILE A 117 5.80 -6.25 -2.87
C ILE A 117 7.07 -6.87 -3.46
N THR A 118 7.12 -7.04 -4.78
CA THR A 118 8.23 -7.72 -5.47
C THR A 118 9.37 -6.78 -5.85
N ALA A 119 9.11 -5.48 -5.89
CA ALA A 119 10.15 -4.49 -6.15
C ALA A 119 11.23 -4.54 -5.06
N ARG A 120 12.49 -4.47 -5.51
CA ARG A 120 13.66 -4.48 -4.62
C ARG A 120 13.78 -3.20 -3.79
N ARG A 121 13.23 -2.10 -4.30
CA ARG A 121 13.14 -0.79 -3.64
C ARG A 121 11.74 -0.21 -3.89
N PRO A 122 11.31 0.79 -3.10
CA PRO A 122 10.11 1.56 -3.41
C PRO A 122 10.11 2.03 -4.87
N LEU A 123 8.98 1.84 -5.54
CA LEU A 123 8.76 2.30 -6.90
C LEU A 123 8.28 3.74 -6.88
N THR A 124 8.72 4.54 -7.84
CA THR A 124 8.09 5.84 -8.08
C THR A 124 6.70 5.65 -8.70
N THR A 125 5.85 6.67 -8.59
CA THR A 125 4.54 6.67 -9.26
C THR A 125 4.66 6.50 -10.78
N GLY A 126 5.69 7.09 -11.39
CA GLY A 126 6.00 6.96 -12.82
C GLY A 126 6.45 5.55 -13.21
N GLU A 127 7.35 4.93 -12.43
CA GLU A 127 7.78 3.55 -12.66
C GLU A 127 6.62 2.56 -12.59
N LEU A 128 5.76 2.71 -11.57
CA LEU A 128 4.57 1.87 -11.46
C LEU A 128 3.60 2.11 -12.61
N ARG A 129 3.43 3.36 -13.05
CA ARG A 129 2.57 3.71 -14.20
C ARG A 129 2.98 2.97 -15.47
N GLU A 130 4.28 2.95 -15.77
CA GLU A 130 4.84 2.19 -16.90
C GLU A 130 4.63 0.67 -16.71
N ALA A 131 4.91 0.16 -15.51
CA ALA A 131 4.73 -1.26 -15.18
C ALA A 131 3.26 -1.74 -15.29
N LEU A 132 2.29 -0.85 -15.05
CA LEU A 132 0.87 -1.14 -15.19
C LEU A 132 0.38 -1.05 -16.65
N ALA A 133 1.02 -0.24 -17.50
CA ALA A 133 0.73 -0.15 -18.93
C ALA A 133 1.33 -1.29 -19.78
N PHE A 134 2.19 -2.10 -19.15
CA PHE A 134 2.85 -3.25 -19.75
C PHE A 134 1.88 -4.28 -20.36
N VAL A 135 2.21 -4.73 -21.57
CA VAL A 135 1.59 -5.87 -22.26
C VAL A 135 2.69 -6.88 -22.64
N PRO A 136 2.63 -8.14 -22.17
CA PRO A 136 3.64 -9.15 -22.49
C PRO A 136 3.88 -9.31 -24.00
N GLY A 137 5.14 -9.19 -24.42
CA GLY A 137 5.56 -9.43 -25.80
C GLY A 137 5.31 -8.29 -26.78
N ASP A 138 4.72 -7.17 -26.34
CA ASP A 138 4.60 -5.98 -27.19
C ASP A 138 5.90 -5.18 -27.17
N ALA A 139 6.58 -5.09 -28.31
CA ALA A 139 7.82 -4.32 -28.45
C ALA A 139 7.59 -2.84 -28.81
N ASN A 140 6.33 -2.42 -28.97
CA ASN A 140 5.97 -1.06 -29.29
C ASN A 140 5.47 -0.34 -28.04
N TRP A 141 6.22 0.66 -27.60
CA TRP A 141 5.76 1.55 -26.54
C TRP A 141 4.59 2.40 -27.04
N ASN A 142 3.50 2.41 -26.27
CA ASN A 142 2.28 3.16 -26.59
C ASN A 142 1.83 4.00 -25.37
N PRO A 143 1.99 5.34 -25.41
CA PRO A 143 1.60 6.21 -24.30
C PRO A 143 0.09 6.19 -24.04
N GLY A 144 -0.73 5.82 -25.01
CA GLY A 144 -2.19 5.72 -24.87
C GLY A 144 -2.65 4.62 -23.91
N ARG A 145 -1.75 3.74 -23.44
CA ARG A 145 -2.04 2.72 -22.43
C ARG A 145 -1.68 3.15 -21.00
N LEU A 146 -1.02 4.30 -20.85
CA LEU A 146 -0.62 4.80 -19.54
C LEU A 146 -1.86 5.21 -18.73
N ILE A 147 -1.91 4.80 -17.46
CA ILE A 147 -2.97 5.21 -16.54
C ILE A 147 -2.96 6.73 -16.42
N ASN A 148 -4.10 7.38 -16.66
CA ASN A 148 -4.17 8.85 -16.64
C ASN A 148 -3.99 9.42 -15.23
N SER A 149 -4.68 8.85 -14.25
CA SER A 149 -4.59 9.26 -12.84
C SER A 149 -4.07 8.11 -11.99
N MET A 150 -2.81 8.22 -11.57
CA MET A 150 -2.23 7.24 -10.65
C MET A 150 -2.93 7.27 -9.30
N TYR A 151 -3.32 8.44 -8.79
CA TYR A 151 -4.08 8.54 -7.54
C TYR A 151 -5.42 7.78 -7.60
N ALA A 152 -6.17 7.89 -8.70
CA ALA A 152 -7.40 7.14 -8.89
C ALA A 152 -7.15 5.62 -8.96
N ALA A 153 -6.11 5.21 -9.69
CA ALA A 153 -5.75 3.79 -9.79
C ALA A 153 -5.30 3.20 -8.45
N LEU A 154 -4.58 3.98 -7.64
CA LEU A 154 -4.08 3.57 -6.32
C LEU A 154 -5.18 3.57 -5.25
N ALA A 155 -6.27 4.30 -5.46
CA ALA A 155 -7.38 4.37 -4.50
C ALA A 155 -7.98 2.99 -4.17
N CYS A 156 -7.96 2.06 -5.13
CA CYS A 156 -8.42 0.68 -4.90
C CYS A 156 -7.60 -0.05 -3.82
N CYS A 157 -6.32 0.30 -3.63
CA CYS A 157 -5.46 -0.30 -2.61
C CYS A 157 -5.73 0.25 -1.19
N GLY A 158 -6.48 1.35 -1.08
CA GLY A 158 -6.91 1.94 0.19
C GLY A 158 -5.77 2.08 1.21
N CYS A 159 -6.02 1.58 2.43
CA CYS A 159 -5.07 1.69 3.54
C CYS A 159 -3.83 0.81 3.43
N LEU A 160 -3.69 -0.04 2.41
CA LEU A 160 -2.55 -0.95 2.28
C LEU A 160 -1.27 -0.24 1.86
N ILE A 161 -1.41 0.92 1.22
CA ILE A 161 -0.31 1.66 0.62
C ILE A 161 -0.32 3.12 1.08
N THR A 162 0.82 3.77 0.92
CA THR A 162 0.98 5.21 1.05
C THR A 162 1.87 5.73 -0.07
N VAL A 163 1.66 6.99 -0.46
CA VAL A 163 2.50 7.70 -1.42
C VAL A 163 3.32 8.71 -0.64
N ASP A 164 4.63 8.54 -0.66
CA ASP A 164 5.61 9.48 -0.14
C ASP A 164 5.71 10.64 -1.13
N GLU A 165 5.25 11.83 -0.74
CA GLU A 165 5.21 13.00 -1.61
C GLU A 165 6.60 13.61 -1.85
N GLU A 166 7.51 13.51 -0.89
CA GLU A 166 8.88 14.03 -1.02
C GLU A 166 9.67 13.22 -2.05
N GLU A 167 9.63 11.90 -1.92
CA GLU A 167 10.36 10.99 -2.81
C GLU A 167 9.54 10.56 -4.04
N SER A 168 8.25 10.91 -4.09
CA SER A 168 7.28 10.44 -5.09
C SER A 168 7.25 8.90 -5.21
N THR A 169 7.44 8.20 -4.10
CA THR A 169 7.51 6.72 -4.04
C THR A 169 6.29 6.10 -3.38
N ILE A 170 5.93 4.90 -3.83
CA ILE A 170 4.80 4.13 -3.32
C ILE A 170 5.33 3.04 -2.40
N ARG A 171 4.77 2.96 -1.20
CA ARG A 171 5.18 2.03 -0.16
C ARG A 171 3.96 1.34 0.43
N LEU A 172 4.18 0.17 1.03
CA LEU A 172 3.16 -0.40 1.92
C LEU A 172 3.06 0.47 3.18
N ILE A 173 1.85 0.62 3.70
CA ILE A 173 1.60 1.47 4.88
C ILE A 173 2.47 1.09 6.08
N HIS A 174 2.75 -0.21 6.23
CA HIS A 174 3.52 -0.74 7.35
C HIS A 174 4.03 -2.16 7.05
N HIS A 175 5.01 -2.63 7.84
CA HIS A 175 5.53 -3.99 7.72
C HIS A 175 4.44 -5.05 7.96
N SER A 176 3.45 -4.78 8.82
CA SER A 176 2.34 -5.71 9.08
C SER A 176 1.49 -5.98 7.83
N ALA A 177 1.30 -4.97 6.97
CA ALA A 177 0.62 -5.14 5.69
C ALA A 177 1.44 -6.04 4.75
N LYS A 178 2.78 -5.87 4.73
CA LYS A 178 3.66 -6.76 3.97
C LYS A 178 3.55 -8.20 4.45
N THR A 179 3.61 -8.44 5.75
CA THR A 179 3.47 -9.77 6.33
C THR A 179 2.13 -10.38 5.92
N TYR A 180 1.04 -9.65 6.09
CA TYR A 180 -0.31 -10.10 5.72
C TYR A 180 -0.45 -10.45 4.24
N LEU A 181 0.09 -9.61 3.34
CA LEU A 181 0.00 -9.82 1.89
C LEU A 181 0.87 -10.99 1.39
N THR A 182 1.88 -11.40 2.16
CA THR A 182 2.87 -12.40 1.74
C THR A 182 2.84 -13.71 2.54
N SER A 183 2.07 -13.78 3.62
CA SER A 183 2.06 -14.94 4.52
C SER A 183 1.22 -16.10 3.98
N GLY A 184 1.90 -17.22 3.68
CA GLY A 184 1.29 -18.55 3.53
C GLY A 184 0.75 -18.90 2.14
N SER A 185 0.17 -20.11 2.04
CA SER A 185 -0.37 -20.68 0.79
C SER A 185 -1.60 -19.91 0.25
N MET A 186 -2.28 -19.16 1.12
CA MET A 186 -3.46 -18.35 0.79
C MET A 186 -3.14 -16.85 0.74
N ALA A 187 -1.86 -16.49 0.58
CA ALA A 187 -1.45 -15.09 0.46
C ALA A 187 -2.27 -14.39 -0.64
N PRO A 188 -2.86 -13.21 -0.36
CA PRO A 188 -3.62 -12.47 -1.37
C PRO A 188 -2.81 -12.14 -2.62
N VAL A 189 -1.48 -12.05 -2.48
CA VAL A 189 -0.55 -11.81 -3.59
C VAL A 189 0.43 -13.00 -3.70
N PRO A 190 0.28 -13.85 -4.73
CA PRO A 190 1.23 -14.92 -4.99
C PRO A 190 2.58 -14.38 -5.47
N ILE A 191 3.60 -14.41 -4.61
CA ILE A 191 4.94 -13.88 -4.91
C ILE A 191 5.55 -14.44 -6.20
N PRO A 192 5.50 -15.77 -6.49
CA PRO A 192 6.08 -16.28 -7.74
C PRO A 192 5.44 -15.68 -9.00
N ALA A 193 4.12 -15.51 -9.00
CA ALA A 193 3.39 -14.93 -10.12
C ALA A 193 3.70 -13.43 -10.27
N ALA A 194 3.73 -12.69 -9.16
CA ALA A 194 4.07 -11.27 -9.16
C ALA A 194 5.52 -11.03 -9.61
N SER A 195 6.48 -11.85 -9.16
CA SER A 195 7.89 -11.75 -9.56
C SER A 195 8.07 -12.06 -11.05
N SER A 196 7.32 -13.04 -11.57
CA SER A 196 7.29 -13.32 -13.01
C SER A 196 6.75 -12.13 -13.80
N ALA A 197 5.63 -11.54 -13.36
CA ALA A 197 5.06 -10.35 -13.99
C ALA A 197 6.03 -9.16 -14.00
N MET A 198 6.75 -8.93 -12.89
CA MET A 198 7.82 -7.94 -12.79
C MET A 198 8.94 -8.19 -13.82
N ALA A 199 9.45 -9.42 -13.89
CA ALA A 199 10.49 -9.78 -14.85
C ALA A 199 10.03 -9.55 -16.30
N HIS A 200 8.81 -9.97 -16.64
CA HIS A 200 8.23 -9.75 -17.96
C HIS A 200 8.07 -8.27 -18.31
N ALA A 201 7.63 -7.45 -17.35
CA ALA A 201 7.50 -6.00 -17.53
C ALA A 201 8.87 -5.37 -17.83
N VAL A 202 9.90 -5.70 -17.04
CA VAL A 202 11.27 -5.19 -17.23
C VAL A 202 11.85 -5.62 -18.57
N VAL A 203 11.77 -6.91 -18.92
CA VAL A 203 12.30 -7.41 -20.20
C VAL A 203 11.60 -6.76 -21.39
N THR A 204 10.29 -6.55 -21.31
CA THR A 204 9.53 -5.92 -22.39
C THR A 204 9.88 -4.44 -22.52
N TYR A 205 9.99 -3.74 -21.40
CA TYR A 205 10.39 -2.33 -21.39
C TYR A 205 11.77 -2.13 -22.02
N LEU A 206 12.75 -2.97 -21.67
CA LEU A 206 14.10 -2.94 -22.26
C LEU A 206 14.13 -3.30 -23.76
N ASN A 207 13.11 -4.02 -24.25
CA ASN A 207 13.00 -4.38 -25.66
C ASN A 207 12.27 -3.32 -26.50
N TYR A 208 11.76 -2.24 -25.89
CA TYR A 208 11.15 -1.17 -26.68
C TYR A 208 12.17 -0.54 -27.63
N GLY A 209 11.77 -0.40 -28.90
CA GLY A 209 12.62 0.17 -29.95
C GLY A 209 12.96 1.65 -29.79
N VAL A 210 12.50 2.29 -28.71
CA VAL A 210 12.83 3.67 -28.34
C VAL A 210 14.21 3.79 -27.68
N PHE A 211 14.75 2.69 -27.16
CA PHE A 211 16.11 2.65 -26.63
C PHE A 211 17.09 2.27 -27.73
N ASP A 212 18.17 3.03 -27.87
CA ASP A 212 19.28 2.63 -28.72
C ASP A 212 19.79 1.26 -28.25
N LYS A 213 19.83 0.26 -29.14
CA LYS A 213 20.25 -1.11 -28.81
C LYS A 213 21.76 -1.21 -28.52
N GLN A 214 22.44 -0.09 -28.29
CA GLN A 214 23.86 -0.03 -27.96
C GLN A 214 24.06 -0.16 -26.45
N VAL A 215 24.58 -1.32 -26.05
CA VAL A 215 24.97 -1.60 -24.66
C VAL A 215 26.31 -0.92 -24.30
N SER A 216 27.00 -0.31 -25.27
CA SER A 216 28.32 0.31 -25.08
C SER A 216 28.52 1.51 -25.98
N THR A 217 29.04 2.61 -25.42
CA THR A 217 29.46 3.83 -26.14
C THR A 217 30.78 3.63 -26.90
N THR A 218 31.49 2.53 -26.65
CA THR A 218 32.77 2.22 -27.30
C THR A 218 32.52 1.58 -28.67
N THR A 219 32.57 2.37 -29.73
CA THR A 219 32.64 1.86 -31.10
C THR A 219 34.02 1.28 -31.35
N VAL A 220 34.15 -0.06 -31.36
CA VAL A 220 35.34 -0.72 -31.91
C VAL A 220 35.26 -0.61 -33.42
N THR A 221 36.00 0.33 -34.01
CA THR A 221 36.17 0.41 -35.46
C THR A 221 36.87 -0.86 -35.95
N PRO A 222 36.33 -1.58 -36.95
CA PRO A 222 37.01 -2.73 -37.51
C PRO A 222 38.34 -2.29 -38.16
N PRO A 223 39.40 -3.11 -38.07
CA PRO A 223 40.66 -2.79 -38.71
C PRO A 223 40.44 -2.69 -40.22
N VAL A 224 40.80 -1.54 -40.78
CA VAL A 224 40.79 -1.30 -42.21
C VAL A 224 41.73 -2.32 -42.85
N SER A 225 41.18 -3.28 -43.61
CA SER A 225 42.01 -4.19 -44.41
C SER A 225 42.85 -3.34 -45.36
N GLY A 226 44.14 -3.25 -45.06
CA GLY A 226 45.13 -2.65 -45.94
C GLY A 226 45.13 -3.41 -47.26
N VAL A 227 44.74 -2.72 -48.32
CA VAL A 227 44.96 -3.15 -49.69
C VAL A 227 46.47 -3.08 -49.94
N ALA A 228 47.07 -4.21 -50.27
CA ALA A 228 48.39 -4.31 -50.91
C ALA A 228 48.19 -4.93 -52.28
#